data_AF-A0A957Z136-F1
#
_entry.id   AF-A0A957Z136-F1
#
_cell.length_a   1.000
_cell.length_b   1.000
_cell.length_c   1.000
_cell.angle_alpha   90.00
_cell.angle_beta   90.00
_cell.angle_gamma   90.00
#
_symmetry.space_group_name_H-M   'P 1'
#
loop_
_entity.id
_entity.type
_entity.pdbx_description
1 polymer ?
#
loop_
_entity_poly.entity_id
_entity_poly.type
_entity_poly.pdbx_seq_one_letter_code
_entity_poly.pdbx_strand_id
1 'polypeptide(L)' 'YTLRAYEIAQEWPWLDVIALWAFRFPWDTKSYQDYYSFVGTDFEPKPIYEELQQQLRGTGQ' A
#
# COMPACT_ATOMS: atom_id res chain seq x y z
N TYR A 1 -0.91 -2.22 9.32
CA TYR A 1 -2.01 -3.10 8.85
C TYR A 1 -1.85 -3.54 7.40
N THR A 2 -1.49 -2.66 6.46
CA THR A 2 -1.37 -2.98 5.02
C THR A 2 -0.52 -4.23 4.71
N LEU A 3 0.67 -4.36 5.30
CA LEU A 3 1.54 -5.53 5.09
C LEU A 3 0.87 -6.83 5.58
N ARG A 4 0.26 -6.82 6.76
CA ARG A 4 -0.48 -7.96 7.28
C ARG A 4 -1.68 -8.34 6.41
N ALA A 5 -2.37 -7.36 5.82
CA ALA A 5 -3.45 -7.63 4.87
C ALA A 5 -2.93 -8.33 3.61
N TYR A 6 -1.75 -7.94 3.12
CA TYR A 6 -1.07 -8.63 2.02
C TYR A 6 -0.70 -10.08 2.41
N GLU A 7 -0.14 -10.30 3.59
CA GLU A 7 0.18 -11.65 4.09
C GLU A 7 -1.06 -12.55 4.15
N ILE A 8 -2.18 -12.05 4.70
CA ILE A 8 -3.43 -12.80 4.78
C ILE A 8 -3.97 -13.11 3.38
N ALA A 9 -3.86 -12.17 2.44
CA ALA A 9 -4.27 -12.38 1.06
C ALA A 9 -3.50 -13.53 0.38
N GLN A 10 -2.23 -13.75 0.74
CA GLN A 10 -1.45 -14.89 0.24
C GLN A 10 -1.98 -16.24 0.73
N GLU A 11 -2.73 -16.28 1.83
CA GLU A 11 -3.32 -17.50 2.37
C GLU A 11 -4.58 -17.94 1.58
N TRP A 12 -5.11 -17.10 0.67
CA TRP A 12 -6.35 -17.36 -0.05
C TRP A 12 -6.07 -17.83 -1.50
N PRO A 13 -6.14 -19.14 -1.79
CA PRO A 13 -5.79 -19.68 -3.11
C PRO A 13 -6.76 -19.28 -4.23
N TRP A 14 -7.90 -18.70 -3.88
CA TRP A 14 -8.92 -18.22 -4.82
C TRP A 14 -8.80 -16.73 -5.14
N LEU A 15 -7.92 -16.00 -4.46
CA LEU A 15 -7.81 -14.55 -4.63
C LEU A 15 -6.79 -14.23 -5.73
N ASP A 16 -7.28 -13.74 -6.87
CA ASP A 16 -6.42 -13.36 -7.99
C ASP A 16 -5.72 -12.00 -7.78
N VAL A 17 -6.41 -11.03 -7.16
CA VAL A 17 -5.94 -9.64 -7.04
C VAL A 17 -6.38 -9.01 -5.73
N ILE A 18 -5.47 -8.29 -5.07
CA ILE A 18 -5.76 -7.35 -3.99
C ILE A 18 -5.48 -5.91 -4.44
N ALA A 19 -6.47 -5.04 -4.32
CA ALA A 19 -6.33 -3.60 -4.59
C ALA A 19 -6.27 -2.83 -3.27
N LEU A 20 -5.16 -2.12 -3.04
CA LEU A 20 -4.92 -1.38 -1.80
C LEU A 20 -5.24 0.10 -1.96
N TRP A 21 -6.02 0.63 -1.03
CA TRP A 21 -6.40 2.04 -0.98
C TRP A 21 -5.59 2.79 0.09
N ALA A 22 -5.17 4.05 -0.10
CA ALA A 22 -5.22 4.85 -1.33
C ALA A 22 -3.82 5.00 -1.92
N PHE A 23 -3.67 5.10 -3.24
CA PHE A 23 -2.36 5.43 -3.81
C PHE A 23 -1.95 6.88 -3.47
N ARG A 24 -2.77 7.86 -3.87
CA ARG A 24 -2.53 9.29 -3.66
C ARG A 24 -3.86 10.04 -3.50
N PHE A 25 -3.85 11.15 -2.76
CA PHE A 25 -4.94 12.13 -2.74
C PHE A 25 -4.62 13.33 -3.64
N PRO A 26 -5.63 14.00 -4.21
CA PRO A 26 -5.39 15.13 -5.12
C PRO A 26 -4.72 16.33 -4.45
N TRP A 27 -4.97 16.56 -3.15
CA TRP A 27 -4.39 17.60 -2.29
C TRP A 27 -4.34 17.13 -0.85
N ASP A 28 -3.55 17.81 0.00
CA ASP A 28 -3.49 17.52 1.44
C ASP A 28 -4.79 17.96 2.11
N THR A 29 -5.46 17.03 2.78
CA THR A 29 -6.69 17.31 3.54
C THR A 29 -6.38 17.98 4.88
N LYS A 30 -5.12 17.97 5.30
CA LYS A 30 -4.61 18.40 6.61
C LYS A 30 -5.36 17.70 7.74
N SER A 31 -5.63 16.42 7.53
CA SER A 31 -6.37 15.57 8.45
C SER A 31 -5.70 14.20 8.56
N TYR A 32 -6.19 13.38 9.48
CA TYR A 32 -5.72 12.01 9.64
C TYR A 32 -5.82 11.17 8.35
N GLN A 33 -6.70 11.57 7.42
CA GLN A 33 -6.86 10.90 6.12
C GLN A 33 -5.57 10.89 5.30
N ASP A 34 -4.73 11.93 5.44
CA ASP A 34 -3.48 12.05 4.68
C ASP A 34 -2.48 10.93 5.02
N TYR A 35 -2.62 10.24 6.16
CA TYR A 35 -1.76 9.11 6.52
C TYR A 35 -2.12 7.79 5.84
N TYR A 36 -3.24 7.71 5.10
CA TYR A 36 -3.66 6.48 4.41
C TYR A 36 -3.18 6.36 2.96
N SER A 37 -2.52 7.37 2.40
CA SER A 37 -1.95 7.26 1.05
C SER A 37 -0.58 6.60 1.04
N PHE A 38 -0.22 5.97 -0.07
CA PHE A 38 1.14 5.43 -0.29
C PHE A 38 2.17 6.51 -0.62
N VAL A 39 1.75 7.58 -1.28
CA VAL A 39 2.63 8.68 -1.66
C VAL A 39 2.07 10.04 -1.22
N GLY A 40 2.96 11.03 -1.10
CA GLY A 40 2.61 12.44 -0.95
C GLY A 40 1.89 13.00 -2.17
N THR A 41 1.35 14.21 -2.05
CA THR A 41 0.68 14.88 -3.18
C THR A 41 1.63 15.14 -4.35
N ASP A 42 2.92 15.27 -4.07
CA ASP A 42 4.08 15.41 -4.96
C ASP A 42 4.68 14.07 -5.44
N PHE A 43 4.06 12.94 -5.10
CA PHE A 43 4.53 11.58 -5.36
C PHE A 43 5.75 11.12 -4.55
N GLU A 44 6.16 11.85 -3.52
CA GLU A 44 7.21 11.36 -2.62
C GLU A 44 6.73 10.09 -1.89
N PRO A 45 7.49 8.99 -1.93
CA PRO A 45 7.09 7.73 -1.34
C PRO A 45 7.05 7.85 0.20
N LYS A 46 5.97 7.35 0.80
CA LYS A 46 5.91 7.15 2.25
C LYS A 46 6.52 5.79 2.60
N PRO A 47 6.98 5.58 3.84
CA PRO A 47 7.61 4.31 4.24
C PRO A 47 6.78 3.08 3.87
N ILE A 48 5.45 3.15 4.02
CA ILE A 48 4.57 2.02 3.70
C ILE A 48 4.59 1.62 2.21
N TYR A 49 4.88 2.54 1.29
CA TYR A 49 5.04 2.23 -0.13
C TYR A 49 6.31 1.40 -0.37
N GLU A 50 7.43 1.82 0.21
CA GLU A 50 8.71 1.15 0.06
C GLU A 50 8.69 -0.25 0.67
N GLU A 51 8.14 -0.38 1.88
CA GLU A 51 7.99 -1.68 2.56
C GLU A 51 7.11 -2.65 1.75
N LEU A 52 5.96 -2.17 1.25
CA LEU A 52 5.09 -2.99 0.43
C LEU A 52 5.76 -3.39 -0.90
N GLN A 53 6.48 -2.46 -1.54
CA GLN A 53 7.21 -2.73 -2.78
C GLN A 53 8.29 -3.81 -2.57
N GLN A 54 9.03 -3.74 -1.46
CA GLN A 54 10.03 -4.75 -1.09
C GLN A 54 9.37 -6.12 -0.90
N GLN A 55 8.27 -6.18 -0.15
CA GLN A 55 7.52 -7.41 0.09
C GLN A 55 7.01 -8.06 -1.21
N LEU A 56 6.47 -7.25 -2.13
CA LEU A 56 5.97 -7.71 -3.42
C LEU A 56 7.11 -8.25 -4.32
N ARG A 57 8.25 -7.55 -4.36
CA ARG A 57 9.42 -7.98 -5.15
C ARG A 57 10.03 -9.28 -4.62
N GLY A 58 10.03 -9.47 -3.29
CA GLY A 58 10.51 -10.70 -2.66
C GLY A 58 9.62 -11.93 -2.92
N THR A 59 8.37 -11.74 -3.35
CA THR A 59 7.44 -12.85 -3.69
C THR A 59 7.64 -13.37 -5.13
N GLY A 60 8.43 -12.68 -5.96
CA GLY A 60 8.62 -13.02 -7.37
C GLY A 60 9.79 -13.96 -7.70
N GLN A 61 10.42 -14.58 -6.70
CA GLN A 61 11.59 -15.45 -6.88
C GLN A 61 11.33 -16.91 -6.45
#